data_AF-A0A7S2AGT1-F1
#
_entry.id   AF-A0A7S2AGT1-F1
#
_cell.length_a   1.000
_cell.length_b   1.000
_cell.length_c   1.000
_cell.angle_alpha   90.00
_cell.angle_beta   90.00
_cell.angle_gamma   90.00
#
_symmetry.space_group_name_H-M   'P 1'
#
loop_
_entity.id
_entity.type
_entity.pdbx_description
1 polymer ?
#
loop_
_entity_poly.entity_id
_entity_poly.type
_entity_poly.pdbx_seq_one_letter_code
_entity_poly.pdbx_strand_id
1 'polypeptide(L)'
;RAWAEVYRDLVKRVDAGEIADLGTWVDELAKLPLQSHPGLDYTYGYGYDVLGHLIEVKSGLSLETYLRERIFEPLGMRDTGFDLESIPGTDSEPPPAKRLATLYRCTKSSRYGGDGRLRRLVRVDP
;
A
#
# COMPACT_ATOMS: atom_id res chain seq x y z
N ARG A 1 -11.74 -16.19 -18.53
CA ARG A 1 -11.89 -14.92 -17.78
C ARG A 1 -10.50 -14.51 -17.31
N ALA A 2 -9.97 -13.37 -17.74
CA ALA A 2 -8.72 -12.90 -17.19
C ALA A 2 -9.02 -12.24 -15.83
N TRP A 3 -8.57 -12.83 -14.72
CA TRP A 3 -8.72 -12.23 -13.38
C TRP A 3 -8.16 -10.81 -13.28
N ALA A 4 -7.25 -10.44 -14.19
CA ALA A 4 -6.78 -9.08 -14.40
C ALA A 4 -7.90 -8.07 -14.67
N GLU A 5 -9.02 -8.46 -15.29
CA GLU A 5 -10.16 -7.57 -15.53
C GLU A 5 -10.97 -7.31 -14.26
N VAL A 6 -11.19 -8.36 -13.46
CA VAL A 6 -11.94 -8.28 -12.19
C VAL A 6 -11.25 -7.32 -11.22
N TYR A 7 -9.93 -7.40 -11.11
CA TYR A 7 -9.17 -6.50 -10.25
C TYR A 7 -8.98 -5.11 -10.83
N ARG A 8 -9.06 -4.95 -12.17
CA ARG A 8 -8.84 -3.66 -12.84
C ARG A 8 -9.80 -2.60 -12.33
N ASP A 9 -11.07 -2.95 -12.16
CA ASP A 9 -12.07 -1.98 -11.75
C ASP A 9 -11.90 -1.56 -10.29
N LEU A 10 -11.55 -2.51 -9.41
CA LEU A 10 -11.18 -2.18 -8.03
C LEU A 10 -9.94 -1.27 -7.96
N VAL A 11 -8.90 -1.55 -8.77
CA VAL A 11 -7.69 -0.73 -8.82
C VAL A 11 -8.00 0.68 -9.36
N LYS A 12 -8.87 0.82 -10.37
CA LYS A 12 -9.28 2.15 -10.86
C LYS A 12 -9.96 2.99 -9.77
N ARG A 13 -10.79 2.38 -8.92
CA ARG A 13 -11.46 3.08 -7.81
C ARG A 13 -10.47 3.59 -6.77
N VAL A 14 -9.39 2.83 -6.55
CA VAL A 14 -8.25 3.28 -5.73
C VAL A 14 -7.56 4.45 -6.40
N ASP A 15 -7.21 4.35 -7.68
CA ASP A 15 -6.53 5.42 -8.43
C ASP A 15 -7.38 6.71 -8.48
N ALA A 16 -8.71 6.58 -8.49
CA ALA A 16 -9.67 7.67 -8.44
C ALA A 16 -9.84 8.28 -7.03
N GLY A 17 -9.34 7.62 -5.98
CA GLY A 17 -9.47 8.04 -4.58
C GLY A 17 -10.80 7.70 -3.92
N GLU A 18 -11.59 6.82 -4.52
CA GLU A 18 -12.84 6.32 -3.91
C GLU A 18 -12.56 5.32 -2.79
N ILE A 19 -11.46 4.57 -2.91
CA ILE A 19 -10.96 3.65 -1.88
C ILE A 19 -9.66 4.25 -1.35
N ALA A 20 -9.72 4.78 -0.13
CA ALA A 20 -8.63 5.55 0.49
C ALA A 20 -7.95 4.83 1.67
N ASP A 21 -8.49 3.70 2.12
CA ASP A 21 -7.96 2.93 3.24
C ASP A 21 -8.01 1.42 2.98
N LEU A 22 -7.24 0.68 3.77
CA LEU A 22 -7.01 -0.74 3.59
C LEU A 22 -8.24 -1.57 3.99
N GLY A 23 -9.03 -1.11 4.95
CA GLY A 23 -10.28 -1.74 5.35
C GLY A 23 -11.30 -1.72 4.22
N THR A 24 -11.58 -0.54 3.66
CA THR A 24 -12.48 -0.39 2.50
C THR A 24 -12.01 -1.23 1.31
N TRP A 25 -10.70 -1.31 1.08
CA TRP A 25 -10.14 -2.18 0.05
C TRP A 25 -10.47 -3.66 0.28
N VAL A 26 -10.26 -4.17 1.50
CA VAL A 26 -10.52 -5.57 1.86
C VAL A 26 -12.01 -5.88 1.79
N ASP A 27 -12.88 -4.95 2.21
CA ASP A 27 -14.33 -5.11 2.12
C ASP A 27 -14.82 -5.23 0.68
N GLU A 28 -14.24 -4.45 -0.24
CA GLU A 28 -14.56 -4.55 -1.67
C GLU A 28 -13.98 -5.82 -2.31
N LEU A 29 -12.78 -6.23 -1.88
CA LEU A 29 -12.14 -7.46 -2.33
C LEU A 29 -12.97 -8.70 -1.93
N ALA A 30 -13.55 -8.71 -0.73
CA ALA A 30 -14.35 -9.81 -0.20
C ALA A 30 -15.65 -10.06 -0.99
N LYS A 31 -16.13 -9.08 -1.76
CA LYS A 31 -17.31 -9.21 -2.63
C LYS A 31 -17.02 -9.98 -3.91
N LEU A 32 -15.75 -10.18 -4.26
CA LEU A 32 -15.34 -10.88 -5.46
C LEU A 32 -15.34 -12.41 -5.25
N PRO A 33 -15.62 -13.19 -6.31
CA PRO A 33 -15.50 -14.64 -6.21
C PRO A 33 -14.03 -15.06 -6.00
N LEU A 34 -13.82 -16.15 -5.29
CA LEU A 34 -12.50 -16.78 -5.18
C LEU A 34 -12.07 -17.37 -6.53
N GLN A 35 -10.77 -17.32 -6.80
CA GLN A 35 -10.21 -17.89 -8.04
C GLN A 35 -10.20 -19.42 -8.04
N SER A 36 -9.95 -19.99 -6.87
CA SER A 36 -9.90 -21.41 -6.59
C SER A 36 -10.34 -21.64 -5.15
N HIS A 37 -10.70 -22.88 -4.81
CA HIS A 37 -10.98 -23.20 -3.42
C HIS A 37 -9.69 -23.15 -2.59
N PRO A 38 -9.78 -22.72 -1.31
CA PRO A 38 -8.62 -22.68 -0.42
C PRO A 38 -7.89 -24.02 -0.36
N GLY A 39 -6.56 -23.99 -0.53
CA GLY A 39 -5.69 -25.16 -0.42
C GLY A 39 -5.58 -26.04 -1.66
N LEU A 40 -6.32 -25.74 -2.75
CA LEU A 40 -6.21 -26.50 -4.00
C LEU A 40 -5.13 -25.95 -4.93
N ASP A 41 -5.06 -24.63 -5.09
CA ASP A 41 -4.11 -23.97 -5.99
C ASP A 41 -3.40 -22.81 -5.30
N TYR A 42 -2.22 -22.46 -5.80
CA TYR A 42 -1.51 -21.24 -5.42
C TYR A 42 -1.72 -20.16 -6.48
N THR A 43 -2.14 -18.98 -6.05
CA THR A 43 -2.30 -17.81 -6.90
C THR A 43 -1.75 -16.59 -6.20
N TYR A 44 -0.83 -15.88 -6.85
CA TYR A 44 -0.35 -14.60 -6.35
C TYR A 44 -1.46 -13.55 -6.49
N GLY A 45 -1.80 -12.89 -5.38
CA GLY A 45 -2.92 -11.95 -5.33
C GLY A 45 -2.90 -11.09 -4.08
N TYR A 46 -4.03 -10.47 -3.78
CA TYR A 46 -4.17 -9.48 -2.70
C TYR A 46 -4.32 -10.09 -1.29
N GLY A 47 -3.85 -11.32 -1.08
CA GLY A 47 -3.90 -11.97 0.23
C GLY A 47 -3.08 -11.23 1.30
N TYR A 48 -1.98 -10.59 0.90
CA TYR A 48 -1.16 -9.78 1.81
C TYR A 48 -1.88 -8.51 2.29
N ASP A 49 -2.79 -7.94 1.49
CA ASP A 49 -3.60 -6.80 1.91
C ASP A 49 -4.57 -7.19 3.02
N VAL A 50 -5.16 -8.39 2.90
CA VAL A 50 -6.02 -8.97 3.94
C VAL A 50 -5.23 -9.22 5.23
N LEU A 51 -4.00 -9.71 5.13
CA LEU A 51 -3.11 -9.86 6.29
C LEU A 51 -2.72 -8.51 6.90
N GLY A 52 -2.45 -7.51 6.08
CA GLY A 52 -2.19 -6.14 6.52
C GLY A 52 -3.36 -5.58 7.31
N HIS A 53 -4.58 -5.70 6.78
CA HIS A 53 -5.78 -5.25 7.48
C HIS A 53 -6.05 -6.03 8.78
N LEU A 54 -5.76 -7.34 8.79
CA LEU A 54 -5.86 -8.14 10.01
C LEU A 54 -4.93 -7.61 11.12
N ILE A 55 -3.73 -7.15 10.77
CA ILE A 55 -2.80 -6.50 11.70
C ILE A 55 -3.42 -5.20 12.22
N GLU A 56 -4.02 -4.38 11.36
CA GLU A 56 -4.68 -3.14 11.78
C GLU A 56 -5.79 -3.40 12.77
N VAL A 57 -6.70 -4.34 12.45
CA VAL A 57 -7.81 -4.71 13.31
C VAL A 57 -7.33 -5.25 14.66
N LYS A 58 -6.26 -6.07 14.67
CA LYS A 58 -5.78 -6.69 15.91
C LYS A 58 -4.95 -5.74 16.77
N SER A 59 -4.22 -4.82 16.16
CA SER A 59 -3.33 -3.88 16.87
C SER A 59 -4.04 -2.56 17.24
N GLY A 60 -5.09 -2.17 16.52
CA GLY A 60 -5.72 -0.86 16.63
C GLY A 60 -4.88 0.28 16.04
N LEU A 61 -3.79 -0.04 15.33
CA LEU A 61 -2.90 0.91 14.68
C LEU A 61 -3.04 0.80 13.15
N SER A 62 -2.71 1.86 12.42
CA SER A 62 -2.54 1.73 10.96
C SER A 62 -1.37 0.80 10.63
N LEU A 63 -1.43 0.15 9.47
CA LEU A 63 -0.38 -0.77 9.05
C LEU A 63 0.99 -0.08 8.99
N GLU A 64 1.03 1.16 8.51
CA GLU A 64 2.23 2.02 8.50
C GLU A 64 2.81 2.18 9.91
N THR A 65 1.98 2.57 10.88
CA THR A 65 2.42 2.81 12.26
C THR A 65 2.92 1.52 12.90
N TYR A 66 2.20 0.42 12.71
CA TYR A 66 2.59 -0.88 13.25
C TYR A 66 3.96 -1.33 12.69
N LEU A 67 4.15 -1.25 11.38
CA LEU A 67 5.41 -1.68 10.75
C LEU A 67 6.58 -0.76 11.15
N ARG A 68 6.34 0.55 11.28
CA ARG A 68 7.35 1.49 11.78
C ARG A 68 7.81 1.12 13.17
N GLU A 69 6.89 1.02 14.13
CA GLU A 69 7.22 0.78 15.55
C GLU A 69 7.78 -0.62 15.80
N ARG A 70 7.28 -1.64 15.09
CA ARG A 70 7.60 -3.05 15.39
C ARG A 70 8.69 -3.64 14.52
N ILE A 71 8.97 -3.06 13.36
CA ILE A 71 9.92 -3.63 12.39
C ILE A 71 10.96 -2.59 11.98
N PHE A 72 10.54 -1.44 11.44
CA PHE A 72 11.48 -0.52 10.81
C PHE A 72 12.41 0.15 11.82
N GLU A 73 11.87 0.66 12.93
CA GLU A 73 12.67 1.30 13.98
C GLU A 73 13.64 0.33 14.67
N PRO A 74 13.21 -0.86 15.16
CA PRO A 74 14.12 -1.82 15.77
C PRO A 74 15.24 -2.31 14.85
N LEU A 75 14.99 -2.37 13.54
CA LEU A 75 15.96 -2.79 12.53
C LEU A 75 16.75 -1.63 11.91
N GLY A 76 16.46 -0.39 12.29
CA GLY A 76 17.13 0.80 11.74
C GLY A 76 16.81 1.11 10.27
N MET A 77 15.66 0.65 9.77
CA MET A 77 15.19 0.85 8.39
C MET A 77 14.62 2.27 8.20
N ARG A 78 15.49 3.28 8.30
CA ARG A 78 15.10 4.71 8.27
C ARG A 78 14.61 5.21 6.92
N ASP A 79 14.94 4.52 5.84
CA ASP A 79 14.59 4.88 4.46
C ASP A 79 13.45 4.00 3.91
N THR A 80 12.60 3.43 4.77
CA THR A 80 11.47 2.55 4.38
C THR A 80 10.16 3.09 4.93
N GLY A 81 9.16 3.23 4.06
CA GLY A 81 7.84 3.75 4.41
C GLY A 81 6.85 3.55 3.26
N PHE A 82 5.59 3.86 3.52
CA PHE A 82 4.52 3.77 2.51
C PHE A 82 4.42 5.03 1.66
N ASP A 83 4.65 6.19 2.28
CA ASP A 83 4.72 7.49 1.63
C ASP A 83 6.02 8.20 2.02
N LEU A 84 6.45 9.19 1.21
CA LEU A 84 7.64 9.97 1.51
C LEU A 84 7.53 10.71 2.85
N GLU A 85 6.35 11.18 3.20
CA GLU A 85 6.12 11.90 4.47
C GLU A 85 6.28 10.97 5.70
N SER A 86 6.16 9.66 5.51
CA SER A 86 6.36 8.67 6.59
C SER A 86 7.83 8.40 6.90
N ILE A 87 8.76 8.90 6.08
CA ILE A 87 10.20 8.66 6.20
C ILE A 87 10.88 9.84 6.92
N PRO A 88 11.51 9.63 8.10
CA PRO A 88 12.17 10.71 8.83
C PRO A 88 13.31 11.36 8.01
N GLY A 89 13.29 12.69 7.89
CA GLY A 89 14.35 13.45 7.22
C GLY A 89 14.07 13.82 5.76
N THR A 90 12.91 13.46 5.20
CA THR A 90 12.46 13.94 3.88
C THR A 90 12.13 15.43 3.83
N ASP A 91 11.94 16.07 4.98
CA ASP A 91 11.69 17.51 5.09
C ASP A 91 12.96 18.38 4.93
N SER A 92 14.13 17.74 4.87
CA SER A 92 15.41 18.44 4.71
C SER A 92 15.77 18.61 3.23
N GLU A 93 16.19 19.81 2.83
CA GLU A 93 16.69 20.07 1.47
C GLU A 93 18.20 19.76 1.36
N PRO A 94 18.65 19.00 0.34
CA PRO A 94 17.84 18.27 -0.62
C PRO A 94 17.28 16.98 -0.01
N PRO A 95 16.06 16.57 -0.36
CA PRO A 95 15.51 15.30 0.12
C PRO A 95 16.43 14.14 -0.29
N PRO A 96 16.45 13.03 0.47
CA PRO A 96 17.33 11.88 0.21
C PRO A 96 17.00 11.09 -1.09
N ALA A 97 16.37 11.75 -2.07
CA ALA A 97 15.94 11.26 -3.36
C ALA A 97 17.01 10.51 -4.18
N LYS A 98 18.31 10.64 -3.85
CA LYS A 98 19.40 9.86 -4.47
C LYS A 98 19.46 8.39 -4.03
N ARG A 99 18.73 7.99 -2.98
CA ARG A 99 18.80 6.63 -2.38
C ARG A 99 17.51 5.81 -2.51
N LEU A 100 16.49 6.33 -3.20
CA LEU A 100 15.18 5.69 -3.29
C LEU A 100 15.10 4.74 -4.50
N ALA A 101 14.84 3.46 -4.24
CA ALA A 101 14.45 2.52 -5.29
C ALA A 101 13.01 2.80 -5.72
N THR A 102 12.81 2.98 -7.03
CA THR A 102 11.61 3.62 -7.58
C THR A 102 10.54 2.59 -7.99
N LEU A 103 9.41 2.58 -7.26
CA LEU A 103 8.10 2.12 -7.75
C LEU A 103 7.09 3.24 -7.46
N TYR A 104 7.17 4.37 -8.16
CA TYR A 104 6.17 5.43 -7.99
C TYR A 104 4.96 5.16 -8.88
N ARG A 105 3.79 4.98 -8.27
CA ARG A 105 2.50 5.29 -8.90
C ARG A 105 2.02 6.62 -8.34
N CYS A 106 1.74 7.57 -9.21
CA CYS A 106 1.12 8.84 -8.83
C CYS A 106 -0.38 8.61 -8.65
N THR A 107 -0.87 8.54 -7.41
CA THR A 107 -2.31 8.53 -7.09
C THR A 107 -2.60 9.55 -6.00
N LYS A 108 -3.82 10.08 -5.95
CA LYS A 108 -4.28 10.99 -4.88
C LYS A 108 -4.58 10.25 -3.57
N SER A 109 -4.33 8.94 -3.54
CA SER A 109 -4.88 7.99 -2.59
C SER A 109 -3.98 6.75 -2.56
N SER A 110 -3.38 6.49 -1.41
CA SER A 110 -2.76 5.21 -1.08
C SER A 110 -3.74 4.42 -0.22
N ARG A 111 -4.03 3.18 -0.59
CA ARG A 111 -4.84 2.28 0.27
C ARG A 111 -4.17 1.99 1.60
N TYR A 112 -2.86 2.19 1.72
CA TYR A 112 -2.11 1.91 2.94
C TYR A 112 -2.03 3.11 3.90
N GLY A 113 -2.83 4.15 3.66
CA GLY A 113 -2.78 5.40 4.41
C GLY A 113 -1.80 6.39 3.78
N GLY A 114 -2.25 7.64 3.71
CA GLY A 114 -1.54 8.81 3.20
C GLY A 114 -2.47 10.03 3.27
N ASP A 115 -1.98 11.20 3.65
CA ASP A 115 -2.81 12.38 4.00
C ASP A 115 -3.53 13.05 2.79
N GLY A 116 -3.44 12.45 1.60
CA GLY A 116 -4.03 12.96 0.37
C GLY A 116 -3.41 14.25 -0.16
N ARG A 117 -2.33 14.77 0.45
CA ARG A 117 -1.63 15.95 -0.04
C ARG A 117 -0.54 15.56 -1.04
N LEU A 118 -0.83 15.81 -2.31
CA LEU A 118 0.14 15.69 -3.41
C LEU A 118 1.43 16.47 -3.12
N ARG A 119 2.58 15.78 -3.04
CA ARG A 119 3.91 16.40 -3.07
C ARG A 119 4.88 15.70 -4.04
N ARG A 120 4.68 16.01 -5.34
CA ARG A 120 5.68 16.11 -6.45
C ARG A 120 6.60 14.90 -6.81
N LEU A 121 6.45 14.46 -8.08
CA LEU A 121 7.35 13.76 -9.07
C LEU A 121 8.62 13.02 -8.62
N VAL A 122 8.91 11.83 -9.22
CA VAL A 122 10.08 11.58 -10.12
C VAL A 122 10.18 10.12 -10.66
N ARG A 123 10.46 10.00 -11.98
CA ARG A 123 11.02 8.92 -12.85
C ARG A 123 10.67 7.43 -12.63
N VAL A 124 9.81 6.90 -13.51
CA VAL A 124 9.64 5.46 -13.80
C VAL A 124 10.42 5.13 -15.08
N ASP A 125 11.27 4.10 -15.06
CA ASP A 125 11.86 3.48 -16.27
C ASP A 125 11.86 1.96 -16.09
N PRO A 126 11.88 1.18 -17.18
CA PRO A 126 10.91 1.04 -18.28
C PRO A 126 9.79 0.03 -17.97
#